data_AF-E6LVZ4-F1
#
_entry.id   AF-E6LVZ4-F1
#
_cell.length_a   1.000
_cell.length_b   1.000
_cell.length_c   1.000
_cell.angle_alpha   90.00
_cell.angle_beta   90.00
_cell.angle_gamma   90.00
#
_symmetry.space_group_name_H-M   'P 1'
#
loop_
_entity.id
_entity.type
_entity.pdbx_description
1 polymer ?
#
loop_
_entity_poly.entity_id
_entity_poly.type
_entity_poly.pdbx_seq_one_letter_code
_entity_poly.pdbx_strand_id
1 'polypeptide(L)' 'MNKMLEKNGIPPVRDLLEQIVEMGGHLWGCKMTVDLMGLRQNMMFKGVSGIITAPDFIKKSEDAQIIFI' A
#
# COMPACT_ATOMS: atom_id res chain seq x y z
N MET A 1 11.46 -16.67 -5.63
CA MET A 1 11.60 -15.24 -5.26
C MET A 1 12.27 -15.08 -3.90
N ASN A 2 11.65 -15.52 -2.80
CA ASN A 2 12.13 -15.22 -1.43
C ASN A 2 13.60 -15.60 -1.17
N LYS A 3 14.04 -16.80 -1.56
CA LYS A 3 15.46 -17.22 -1.40
C LYS A 3 16.46 -16.33 -2.15
N MET A 4 16.07 -15.77 -3.29
CA MET A 4 16.93 -14.83 -4.03
C MET A 4 16.96 -13.46 -3.34
N LEU A 5 15.83 -12.98 -2.83
CA LEU A 5 15.76 -11.73 -2.08
C LEU A 5 16.64 -11.79 -0.82
N GLU A 6 16.48 -12.86 -0.03
CA GLU A 6 17.27 -13.12 1.18
C GLU A 6 18.77 -13.21 0.88
N LYS A 7 19.17 -13.97 -0.15
CA LYS A 7 20.58 -14.10 -0.55
C LYS A 7 21.21 -12.75 -0.92
N ASN A 8 20.43 -11.84 -1.49
CA ASN A 8 20.91 -10.52 -1.90
C ASN A 8 20.68 -9.44 -0.82
N GLY A 9 20.28 -9.82 0.40
CA GLY A 9 20.05 -8.87 1.49
C GLY A 9 18.87 -7.92 1.25
N ILE A 10 17.95 -8.27 0.36
CA ILE A 10 16.75 -7.47 0.11
C ILE A 10 15.75 -7.75 1.25
N PRO A 11 15.25 -6.70 1.93
CA PRO A 11 14.34 -6.87 3.05
C PRO A 11 12.99 -7.48 2.60
N PRO A 12 12.26 -8.15 3.51
CA PRO A 12 10.94 -8.68 3.21
C PRO A 12 9.95 -7.55 2.90
N VAL A 13 8.84 -7.91 2.24
CA VAL A 13 7.81 -6.95 1.80
C VAL A 13 7.27 -6.09 2.94
N ARG A 14 7.10 -6.65 4.14
CA ARG A 14 6.59 -5.88 5.29
C ARG A 14 7.54 -4.73 5.69
N ASP A 15 8.84 -4.97 5.65
CA ASP A 15 9.86 -3.96 5.98
C ASP A 15 9.96 -2.92 4.88
N LEU A 16 9.81 -3.32 3.60
CA LEU A 16 9.70 -2.37 2.49
C LEU A 16 8.48 -1.45 2.62
N LEU A 17 7.34 -1.96 3.08
CA LEU A 17 6.16 -1.14 3.36
C LEU A 17 6.40 -0.16 4.53
N GLU A 18 7.16 -0.57 5.56
CA GLU A 18 7.58 0.33 6.64
C GLU A 18 8.47 1.46 6.09
N GLN A 19 9.48 1.13 5.28
CA GLN A 19 10.37 2.12 4.66
C GLN A 19 9.61 3.13 3.79
N ILE A 20 8.62 2.69 2.99
CA ILE A 20 7.78 3.59 2.20
C ILE A 20 7.12 4.65 3.10
N VAL A 21 6.55 4.22 4.23
CA VAL A 21 5.87 5.13 5.16
C VAL A 21 6.85 6.06 5.87
N GLU A 22 8.00 5.55 6.30
CA GLU A 22 9.07 6.36 6.92
C GLU A 22 9.64 7.42 5.98
N MET A 23 9.67 7.15 4.66
CA MET A 23 10.07 8.09 3.62
C MET A 23 8.97 9.07 3.21
N GLY A 24 7.81 9.06 3.89
CA GLY A 24 6.68 9.96 3.62
C GLY A 24 5.69 9.46 2.57
N GLY A 25 5.80 8.19 2.15
CA GLY A 25 4.83 7.55 1.27
C GLY A 25 3.51 7.23 1.99
N HIS A 26 2.40 7.38 1.28
CA HIS A 26 1.06 7.11 1.82
C HIS A 26 0.47 5.84 1.22
N LEU A 27 0.03 4.94 2.09
CA LEU A 27 -0.63 3.68 1.71
C LEU A 27 -2.13 3.78 1.96
N TRP A 28 -2.93 3.31 1.01
CA TRP A 28 -4.40 3.39 1.09
C TRP A 28 -5.05 2.05 0.71
N GLY A 29 -6.12 1.68 1.42
CA GLY A 29 -6.99 0.58 1.02
C GLY A 29 -8.08 1.05 0.05
N CYS A 30 -8.35 0.29 -1.01
CA CYS A 30 -9.48 0.56 -1.90
C CYS A 30 -10.81 0.18 -1.22
N LYS A 31 -11.72 1.16 -1.07
CA LYS A 31 -13.02 0.95 -0.41
C LYS A 31 -13.83 -0.20 -1.00
N MET A 32 -13.92 -0.27 -2.33
CA MET A 32 -14.67 -1.33 -3.01
C MET A 32 -14.10 -2.71 -2.71
N THR A 33 -12.77 -2.88 -2.75
CA THR A 33 -12.12 -4.16 -2.43
C THR A 33 -12.31 -4.53 -0.97
N VAL A 34 -12.19 -3.55 -0.06
CA VAL A 34 -12.41 -3.78 1.37
C VAL A 34 -13.82 -4.28 1.64
N ASP A 35 -14.83 -3.67 1.01
CA ASP A 35 -16.23 -4.06 1.18
C ASP A 35 -16.50 -5.45 0.60
N LEU A 36 -16.03 -5.71 -0.64
CA LEU A 36 -16.23 -6.99 -1.32
C LEU A 36 -15.58 -8.16 -0.57
N MET A 37 -14.42 -7.92 0.04
CA MET A 37 -13.68 -8.93 0.79
C MET A 37 -14.06 -8.99 2.28
N GLY A 38 -15.01 -8.15 2.74
CA GLY A 38 -15.42 -8.09 4.14
C GLY A 38 -14.29 -7.71 5.10
N LEU A 39 -13.33 -6.91 4.63
CA LEU A 39 -12.15 -6.51 5.41
C LEU A 39 -12.44 -5.30 6.29
N ARG A 40 -11.56 -5.06 7.27
CA ARG A 40 -11.59 -3.90 8.16
C ARG A 40 -10.20 -3.26 8.20
N GLN A 41 -10.14 -1.97 8.50
CA GLN A 41 -8.86 -1.24 8.52
C GLN A 41 -7.84 -1.84 9.51
N ASN A 42 -8.29 -2.36 10.66
CA ASN A 42 -7.41 -3.02 11.64
C ASN A 42 -6.84 -4.37 11.19
N MET A 43 -7.30 -4.91 10.06
CA MET A 43 -6.73 -6.11 9.42
C MET A 43 -5.60 -5.77 8.45
N MET A 44 -5.35 -4.47 8.22
CA MET A 44 -4.34 -3.99 7.29
C MET A 44 -3.01 -3.74 8.01
N PHE A 45 -1.96 -3.52 7.20
CA PHE A 45 -0.68 -3.04 7.71
C PHE A 45 -0.84 -1.70 8.45
N LYS A 46 -0.17 -1.55 9.60
CA LYS A 46 -0.29 -0.38 10.50
C LYS A 46 -0.07 0.97 9.81
N GLY A 47 0.74 0.99 8.75
CA GLY A 47 1.05 2.20 7.98
C GLY A 47 -0.02 2.61 6.96
N VAL A 48 -1.12 1.88 6.85
CA VAL A 48 -2.24 2.28 5.98
C VAL A 48 -2.91 3.53 6.55
N SER A 49 -2.86 4.62 5.77
CA SER A 49 -3.39 5.94 6.14
C SER A 49 -4.91 5.97 6.17
N GLY A 50 -5.57 5.05 5.49
CA GLY A 50 -7.02 4.91 5.52
C GLY A 50 -7.56 4.11 4.34
N ILE A 51 -8.88 4.04 4.27
CA ILE A 51 -9.61 3.43 3.16
C ILE A 51 -10.20 4.56 2.32
N ILE A 52 -9.96 4.54 1.01
CA ILE A 52 -10.36 5.61 0.09
C ILE A 52 -11.21 5.07 -1.06
N THR A 53 -12.01 5.96 -1.66
CA THR A 53 -12.79 5.66 -2.85
C THR A 53 -11.99 5.91 -4.13
N ALA A 54 -12.48 5.45 -5.27
CA ALA A 54 -11.86 5.75 -6.56
C ALA A 54 -11.81 7.27 -6.86
N PRO A 55 -12.87 8.08 -6.61
CA PRO A 55 -12.77 9.54 -6.72
C PRO A 55 -11.71 10.18 -5.83
N ASP A 56 -11.52 9.67 -4.60
CA ASP A 56 -10.47 10.17 -3.70
C ASP A 56 -9.08 9.87 -4.25
N PHE A 57 -8.88 8.68 -4.85
CA PHE A 57 -7.62 8.34 -5.52
C PHE A 57 -7.33 9.30 -6.67
N ILE A 58 -8.30 9.54 -7.56
CA ILE A 58 -8.13 10.44 -8.72
C ILE A 58 -7.70 11.84 -8.28
N LYS A 59 -8.32 12.39 -7.22
CA LYS A 59 -7.92 13.70 -6.66
C LYS A 59 -6.52 13.67 -6.05
N LYS A 60 -6.16 12.59 -5.36
CA LYS A 60 -4.83 12.45 -4.73
C LYS A 60 -3.70 12.25 -5.73
N SER A 61 -4.00 11.61 -6.86
CA SER A 61 -3.04 11.34 -7.92
C SER A 61 -3.01 12.43 -9.00
N GLU A 62 -3.70 13.55 -8.78
CA GLU A 62 -3.65 14.70 -9.68
C GLU A 62 -2.18 15.12 -9.85
N ASP A 63 -1.77 15.32 -11.11
CA ASP A 63 -0.39 15.63 -11.53
C ASP A 63 0.69 14.59 -11.18
N ALA A 64 0.31 13.41 -10.68
CA ALA A 64 1.24 12.31 -10.40
C ALA A 64 1.43 11.39 -11.62
N GLN A 65 2.59 10.74 -11.69
CA GLN A 65 2.77 9.60 -12.59
C GLN A 65 2.07 8.36 -12.01
N ILE A 66 1.18 7.75 -12.79
CA ILE A 66 0.43 6.56 -12.39
C ILE A 66 1.07 5.32 -13.03
N ILE A 67 1.35 4.31 -12.21
CA ILE A 67 1.75 2.97 -12.65
C ILE A 67 0.70 1.99 -12.13
N PHE A 68 0.17 1.13 -13.01
CA PHE A 68 -0.77 0.06 -12.68
C PHE A 68 -0.06 -1.28 -12.83
N ILE A 69 0.04 -2.04 -11.75
CA ILE A 69 0.77 -3.32 -11.64
C ILE A 69 -0.23 -4.47 -11.47
#